data_AF-A0A1Z8NL12-F1
#
_entry.id   AF-A0A1Z8NL12-F1
#
_cell.length_a   1.000
_cell.length_b   1.000
_cell.length_c   1.000
_cell.angle_alpha   90.00
_cell.angle_beta   90.00
_cell.angle_gamma   90.00
#
_symmetry.space_group_name_H-M   'P 1'
#
loop_
_entity.id
_entity.type
_entity.pdbx_description
1 polymer ?
#
loop_
_entity_poly.entity_id
_entity_poly.type
_entity_poly.pdbx_seq_one_letter_code
_entity_poly.pdbx_strand_id
1 'polypeptide(L)'
;MDIKHRDPNEIMKLSRLGSFHQSKLSFLRSFIREFKNWDYKNNLFELDLNGNGSAIYSFSRKDRVYSLVCFSQYIDPDERSDRVIANKWDAAFVLYDGIPSTKDINRLRKNVPKQELGRVSCSELALSRANKSVRVFDHVVEALSQGTQPDKKLLNKVGYLYRTTAVYGSGKFGLADRFRIKDRKEIYGPFRLEMMLVYLVRQFTFDQVNHIAKSKNPKKAVELDLDIARNLGIGNSTGLGMAPFIINHPTLLHNWIYSRETALKEIRSIEKVDQEAFNHFKYCLDKSKAMMESWQTDSQFQNHKINLLKQGLVQFDQFLEKEFSIKDKYPWNNIYIWASNNLQDEALEYIVSMMMEPYDDIINPLINNMSSDEEKYFTIPGHKKISDLRSILEKNYKSFLEIDFNEKINNTNFWFISKNKAEPRIANRYEDFGGDLEQPLAIARDIKQLYEKIILEEQTSSISNFLSKNDEFRHVIRRAFIVEKCPYSEIQDNTIGDSLVPIDMLRLKLSFFGAVKFDPRSDKWLRICMFQGAPLPDDLKNYDDHWVYKN
;
A
#
# COMPACT_ATOMS: atom_id res chain seq x y z
N MET A 1 8.34 -5.92 -33.23
CA MET A 1 8.11 -7.03 -32.28
C MET A 1 6.80 -6.74 -31.56
N ASP A 2 5.85 -7.68 -31.49
CA ASP A 2 4.57 -7.46 -30.80
C ASP A 2 4.72 -7.81 -29.31
N ILE A 3 5.14 -6.80 -28.52
CA ILE A 3 5.30 -6.95 -27.07
C ILE A 3 3.94 -6.73 -26.40
N LYS A 4 3.48 -7.76 -25.68
CA LYS A 4 2.18 -7.78 -25.00
C LYS A 4 2.35 -7.56 -23.50
N HIS A 5 1.25 -7.20 -22.85
CA HIS A 5 1.13 -7.31 -21.40
C HIS A 5 1.36 -8.78 -20.98
N ARG A 6 1.89 -9.00 -19.77
CA ARG A 6 2.14 -10.35 -19.25
C ARG A 6 0.82 -11.04 -18.92
N ASP A 7 0.75 -12.36 -19.07
CA ASP A 7 -0.51 -13.10 -18.89
C ASP A 7 -1.07 -12.90 -17.46
N PRO A 8 -2.35 -12.48 -17.29
CA PRO A 8 -2.98 -12.42 -15.98
C PRO A 8 -2.92 -13.72 -15.19
N ASN A 9 -2.99 -14.89 -15.86
CA ASN A 9 -2.88 -16.20 -15.22
C ASN A 9 -1.50 -16.46 -14.61
N GLU A 10 -0.48 -15.72 -15.05
CA GLU A 10 0.87 -15.78 -14.50
C GLU A 10 1.06 -14.72 -13.43
N ILE A 11 0.74 -13.45 -13.73
CA ILE A 11 1.06 -12.32 -12.83
C ILE A 11 0.18 -12.26 -11.60
N MET A 12 -1.07 -12.72 -11.69
CA MET A 12 -2.02 -12.62 -10.58
C MET A 12 -1.91 -13.76 -9.56
N LYS A 13 -0.85 -14.58 -9.62
CA LYS A 13 -0.51 -15.54 -8.57
C LYS A 13 0.04 -14.82 -7.34
N LEU A 14 -0.31 -15.27 -6.14
CA LEU A 14 0.11 -14.69 -4.87
C LEU A 14 1.63 -14.66 -4.72
N SER A 15 2.34 -15.70 -5.16
CA SER A 15 3.82 -15.70 -5.10
C SER A 15 4.44 -14.54 -5.90
N ARG A 16 3.84 -14.21 -7.06
CA ARG A 16 4.25 -13.12 -7.95
C ARG A 16 3.86 -11.77 -7.36
N LEU A 17 2.60 -11.61 -6.97
CA LEU A 17 2.06 -10.38 -6.37
C LEU A 17 2.79 -10.02 -5.06
N GLY A 18 3.06 -11.02 -4.23
CA GLY A 18 3.82 -10.91 -2.98
C GLY A 18 5.31 -10.67 -3.18
N SER A 19 5.79 -10.65 -4.42
CA SER A 19 7.17 -10.32 -4.80
C SER A 19 7.31 -8.92 -5.39
N PHE A 20 6.22 -8.14 -5.44
CA PHE A 20 6.28 -6.76 -5.93
C PHE A 20 7.03 -5.85 -4.95
N HIS A 21 7.74 -4.88 -5.52
CA HIS A 21 8.44 -3.82 -4.80
C HIS A 21 7.85 -2.46 -5.17
N GLN A 22 8.22 -1.42 -4.41
CA GLN A 22 7.87 -0.06 -4.80
C GLN A 22 8.43 0.26 -6.19
N SER A 23 7.66 1.00 -6.96
CA SER A 23 8.05 1.56 -8.25
C SER A 23 7.72 3.06 -8.32
N LYS A 24 8.06 3.72 -9.43
CA LYS A 24 7.63 5.12 -9.66
C LYS A 24 6.11 5.31 -9.61
N LEU A 25 5.31 4.27 -9.85
CA LEU A 25 3.84 4.33 -9.72
C LEU A 25 3.36 4.43 -8.27
N SER A 26 4.20 4.09 -7.28
CA SER A 26 3.77 3.99 -5.88
C SER A 26 3.10 5.26 -5.35
N PHE A 27 2.13 5.11 -4.46
CA PHE A 27 1.26 6.19 -3.99
C PHE A 27 2.04 7.26 -3.23
N LEU A 28 3.00 6.89 -2.38
CA LEU A 28 3.86 7.87 -1.72
C LEU A 28 4.71 8.65 -2.71
N ARG A 29 5.26 8.01 -3.75
CA ARG A 29 6.12 8.70 -4.73
C ARG A 29 5.32 9.65 -5.61
N SER A 30 4.20 9.17 -6.13
CA SER A 30 3.29 10.00 -6.90
C SER A 30 2.69 11.13 -6.05
N PHE A 31 2.54 10.94 -4.74
CA PHE A 31 2.09 12.00 -3.82
C PHE A 31 3.14 13.10 -3.73
N ILE A 32 4.41 12.76 -3.49
CA ILE A 32 5.49 13.76 -3.42
C ILE A 32 5.59 14.55 -4.73
N ARG A 33 5.49 13.88 -5.89
CA ARG A 33 5.49 14.55 -7.20
C ARG A 33 4.30 15.50 -7.38
N GLU A 34 3.09 15.08 -7.03
CA GLU A 34 1.87 15.91 -7.14
C GLU A 34 1.93 17.14 -6.23
N PHE A 35 2.44 16.97 -5.01
CA PHE A 35 2.49 18.02 -3.99
C PHE A 35 3.77 18.86 -4.02
N LYS A 36 4.71 18.58 -4.94
CA LYS A 36 5.99 19.30 -5.14
C LYS A 36 5.85 20.83 -5.16
N ASN A 37 4.80 21.32 -5.79
CA ASN A 37 4.56 22.76 -6.01
C ASN A 37 3.46 23.34 -5.11
N TRP A 38 3.13 22.66 -4.01
CA TRP A 38 2.21 23.18 -3.00
C TRP A 38 2.98 23.91 -1.91
N ASP A 39 2.40 24.97 -1.36
CA ASP A 39 3.00 25.71 -0.27
C ASP A 39 2.64 25.05 1.06
N TYR A 40 3.68 24.65 1.79
CA TYR A 40 3.58 24.12 3.14
C TYR A 40 3.59 25.25 4.18
N LYS A 41 2.78 25.12 5.24
CA LYS A 41 2.81 26.01 6.41
C LYS A 41 2.55 25.24 7.69
N ASN A 42 3.27 25.59 8.76
CA ASN A 42 2.84 25.33 10.13
C ASN A 42 1.91 26.47 10.57
N ASN A 43 0.61 26.22 10.62
CA ASN A 43 -0.41 27.23 10.91
C ASN A 43 -0.63 27.47 12.40
N LEU A 44 -0.37 26.46 13.24
CA LEU A 44 -0.58 26.51 14.68
C LEU A 44 0.31 25.47 15.36
N PHE A 45 1.00 25.86 16.43
CA PHE A 45 1.82 24.94 17.22
C PHE A 45 1.70 25.30 18.70
N GLU A 46 0.73 24.69 19.38
CA GLU A 46 0.36 24.94 20.77
C GLU A 46 0.54 23.66 21.59
N LEU A 47 1.81 23.30 21.83
CA LEU A 47 2.17 22.18 22.68
C LEU A 47 2.71 22.69 24.04
N ASP A 48 2.36 21.99 25.12
CA ASP A 48 2.92 22.21 26.44
C ASP A 48 4.41 21.77 26.50
N LEU A 49 5.06 21.95 27.65
CA LEU A 49 6.47 21.60 27.86
C LEU A 49 6.76 20.09 27.65
N ASN A 50 5.74 19.24 27.72
CA ASN A 50 5.82 17.79 27.53
C ASN A 50 5.42 17.37 26.10
N GLY A 51 5.12 18.33 25.22
CA GLY A 51 4.72 18.08 23.84
C GLY A 51 3.26 17.66 23.66
N ASN A 52 2.40 17.88 24.64
CA ASN A 52 0.96 17.61 24.54
C ASN A 52 0.20 18.87 24.15
N GLY A 53 -0.81 18.76 23.29
CA GLY A 53 -1.57 19.91 22.82
C GLY A 53 -2.07 19.74 21.39
N SER A 54 -2.08 20.84 20.63
CA SER A 54 -2.58 20.87 19.25
C SER A 54 -1.54 21.48 18.30
N ALA A 55 -1.45 20.93 17.09
CA ALA A 55 -0.68 21.51 15.99
C ALA A 55 -1.47 21.44 14.68
N ILE A 56 -1.23 22.36 13.75
CA ILE A 56 -1.89 22.41 12.45
C ILE A 56 -0.86 22.68 11.36
N TYR A 57 -0.87 21.82 10.36
CA TYR A 57 -0.03 21.93 9.16
C TYR A 57 -0.92 22.01 7.93
N SER A 58 -0.59 22.83 6.94
CA SER A 58 -1.35 22.88 5.70
C SER A 58 -0.49 22.78 4.45
N PHE A 59 -1.06 22.16 3.43
CA PHE A 59 -0.69 22.36 2.04
C PHE A 59 -1.69 23.27 1.36
N SER A 60 -1.21 24.27 0.63
CA SER A 60 -2.05 25.20 -0.12
C SER A 60 -1.57 25.39 -1.56
N ARG A 61 -2.51 25.54 -2.49
CA ARG A 61 -2.24 25.92 -3.88
C ARG A 61 -3.48 26.57 -4.48
N LYS A 62 -3.34 27.80 -4.97
CA LYS A 62 -4.48 28.62 -5.44
C LYS A 62 -5.56 28.68 -4.33
N ASP A 63 -6.79 28.31 -4.65
CA ASP A 63 -7.94 28.35 -3.74
C ASP A 63 -8.12 27.05 -2.92
N ARG A 64 -7.20 26.08 -3.04
CA ARG A 64 -7.26 24.80 -2.32
C ARG A 64 -6.31 24.80 -1.14
N VAL A 65 -6.82 24.39 0.02
CA VAL A 65 -6.03 24.18 1.24
C VAL A 65 -6.45 22.86 1.87
N TYR A 66 -5.48 22.05 2.29
CA TYR A 66 -5.69 20.84 3.08
C TYR A 66 -4.89 20.95 4.37
N SER A 67 -5.54 20.84 5.53
CA SER A 67 -4.89 21.03 6.83
C SER A 67 -4.91 19.76 7.66
N LEU A 68 -3.75 19.27 8.09
CA LEU A 68 -3.65 18.26 9.13
C LEU A 68 -3.82 18.93 10.50
N VAL A 69 -4.80 18.50 11.27
CA VAL A 69 -4.97 18.86 12.69
C VAL A 69 -4.46 17.71 13.54
N CYS A 70 -3.47 18.01 14.39
CA CYS A 70 -2.82 17.07 15.30
C CYS A 70 -3.29 17.32 16.74
N PHE A 71 -3.63 16.26 17.45
CA PHE A 71 -3.89 16.27 18.88
C PHE A 71 -2.95 15.28 19.57
N SER A 72 -2.01 15.76 20.39
CA SER A 72 -1.16 14.90 21.21
C SER A 72 -1.53 15.04 22.68
N GLN A 73 -1.49 13.93 23.41
CA GLN A 73 -1.92 13.85 24.79
C GLN A 73 -1.00 12.98 25.62
N TYR A 74 -1.00 13.22 26.93
CA TYR A 74 -0.39 12.32 27.88
C TYR A 74 -1.21 11.02 27.98
N ILE A 75 -0.50 9.91 28.07
CA ILE A 75 -1.05 8.61 28.45
C ILE A 75 -0.19 8.06 29.57
N ASP A 76 -0.85 7.60 30.63
CA ASP A 76 -0.21 6.87 31.70
C ASP A 76 0.52 5.64 31.13
N PRO A 77 1.81 5.42 31.45
CA PRO A 77 2.56 4.24 31.01
C PRO A 77 1.80 2.91 31.14
N ASP A 78 1.01 2.73 32.20
CA ASP A 78 0.27 1.49 32.46
C ASP A 78 -0.95 1.32 31.54
N GLU A 79 -1.44 2.41 30.94
CA GLU A 79 -2.52 2.41 29.96
C GLU A 79 -2.02 2.28 28.51
N ARG A 80 -0.70 2.35 28.29
CA ARG A 80 -0.13 2.27 26.95
C ARG A 80 -0.26 0.86 26.39
N SER A 81 -0.79 0.78 25.18
CA SER A 81 -0.79 -0.45 24.40
C SER A 81 -0.36 -0.20 22.97
N ASP A 82 0.59 -1.01 22.51
CA ASP A 82 1.03 -1.04 21.12
C ASP A 82 0.04 -1.72 20.16
N ARG A 83 -1.09 -2.19 20.69
CA ARG A 83 -2.11 -2.89 19.93
C ARG A 83 -3.10 -1.90 19.31
N VAL A 84 -3.66 -2.24 18.16
CA VAL A 84 -4.73 -1.47 17.49
C VAL A 84 -5.98 -1.31 18.37
N ILE A 85 -6.18 -2.22 19.34
CA ILE A 85 -7.27 -2.23 20.32
C ILE A 85 -7.02 -1.39 21.58
N ALA A 86 -5.98 -0.55 21.59
CA ALA A 86 -5.80 0.40 22.68
C ALA A 86 -7.05 1.29 22.81
N ASN A 87 -7.32 1.81 24.00
CA ASN A 87 -8.38 2.81 24.20
C ASN A 87 -7.83 4.25 24.13
N LYS A 88 -6.50 4.39 24.13
CA LYS A 88 -5.77 5.67 24.13
C LYS A 88 -4.57 5.55 23.19
N TRP A 89 -4.27 6.66 22.50
CA TRP A 89 -3.09 6.81 21.64
C TRP A 89 -2.35 8.11 21.96
N ASP A 90 -1.03 8.13 21.75
CA ASP A 90 -0.18 9.30 22.04
C ASP A 90 -0.60 10.51 21.22
N ALA A 91 -1.11 10.26 20.01
CA ALA A 91 -1.70 11.27 19.17
C ALA A 91 -2.83 10.74 18.27
N ALA A 92 -3.74 11.65 17.95
CA ALA A 92 -4.80 11.47 16.96
C ALA A 92 -4.76 12.61 15.95
N PHE A 93 -5.11 12.32 14.70
CA PHE A 93 -4.93 13.23 13.58
C PHE A 93 -6.14 13.23 12.68
N VAL A 94 -6.47 14.38 12.11
CA VAL A 94 -7.50 14.49 11.09
C VAL A 94 -7.07 15.45 9.99
N LEU A 95 -7.26 15.04 8.75
CA LEU A 95 -7.05 15.88 7.57
C LEU A 95 -8.35 16.63 7.29
N TYR A 96 -8.28 17.95 7.25
CA TYR A 96 -9.40 18.87 7.11
C TYR A 96 -9.34 19.57 5.74
N ASP A 97 -10.50 19.74 5.11
CA ASP A 97 -10.68 20.47 3.86
C ASP A 97 -10.78 21.98 4.12
N GLY A 98 -9.69 22.71 3.90
CA GLY A 98 -9.56 24.14 4.21
C GLY A 98 -8.70 24.42 5.44
N ILE A 99 -8.89 25.59 6.04
CA ILE A 99 -8.27 25.98 7.31
C ILE A 99 -9.35 25.88 8.41
N PRO A 100 -9.17 25.06 9.45
CA PRO A 100 -10.17 24.88 10.49
C PRO A 100 -10.29 26.13 11.37
N SER A 101 -11.52 26.51 11.74
CA SER A 101 -11.75 27.59 12.70
C SER A 101 -11.45 27.13 14.13
N THR A 102 -11.34 28.07 15.08
CA THR A 102 -11.23 27.73 16.51
C THR A 102 -12.41 26.86 16.99
N LYS A 103 -13.62 27.06 16.44
CA LYS A 103 -14.79 26.21 16.75
C LYS A 103 -14.58 24.79 16.24
N ASP A 104 -14.03 24.62 15.04
CA ASP A 104 -13.71 23.32 14.47
C ASP A 104 -12.65 22.61 15.28
N ILE A 105 -11.55 23.28 15.62
CA ILE A 105 -10.47 22.71 16.43
C ILE A 105 -11.00 22.20 17.77
N ASN A 106 -11.84 23.00 18.46
CA ASN A 106 -12.44 22.61 19.74
C ASN A 106 -13.40 21.42 19.60
N ARG A 107 -14.18 21.34 18.52
CA ARG A 107 -15.04 20.19 18.21
C ARG A 107 -14.21 18.94 17.94
N LEU A 108 -13.18 19.07 17.09
CA LEU A 108 -12.31 17.97 16.68
C LEU A 108 -11.52 17.41 17.85
N ARG A 109 -11.00 18.26 18.74
CA ARG A 109 -10.30 17.84 19.96
C ARG A 109 -11.12 16.90 20.84
N LYS A 110 -12.44 17.11 20.90
CA LYS A 110 -13.37 16.28 21.69
C LYS A 110 -13.78 14.97 21.01
N ASN A 111 -13.58 14.84 19.69
CA ASN A 111 -14.15 13.76 18.88
C ASN A 111 -13.10 12.88 18.20
N VAL A 112 -12.06 13.48 17.62
CA VAL A 112 -11.04 12.75 16.85
C VAL A 112 -10.33 11.68 17.70
N PRO A 113 -9.93 11.94 18.97
CA PRO A 113 -9.36 10.90 19.81
C PRO A 113 -10.31 9.74 20.16
N LYS A 114 -11.64 9.93 20.08
CA LYS A 114 -12.65 8.94 20.46
C LYS A 114 -13.00 7.93 19.36
N GLN A 115 -12.63 8.21 18.11
CA GLN A 115 -12.80 7.32 16.95
C GLN A 115 -14.22 6.79 16.75
N GLU A 116 -14.47 5.49 16.91
CA GLU A 116 -15.78 4.85 16.76
C GLU A 116 -16.85 5.53 17.64
N LEU A 117 -16.46 6.07 18.79
CA LEU A 117 -17.33 6.80 19.72
C LEU A 117 -17.38 8.32 19.45
N GLY A 118 -16.48 8.82 18.61
CA GLY A 118 -16.45 10.21 18.16
C GLY A 118 -17.25 10.39 16.87
N ARG A 119 -17.60 11.64 16.56
CA ARG A 119 -18.17 11.99 15.26
C ARG A 119 -17.45 13.18 14.66
N VAL A 120 -17.13 13.06 13.39
CA VAL A 120 -16.61 14.14 12.55
C VAL A 120 -17.68 14.50 11.51
N SER A 121 -17.34 15.39 10.58
CA SER A 121 -18.20 15.94 9.56
C SER A 121 -17.62 15.73 8.17
N CYS A 122 -18.37 16.14 7.14
CA CYS A 122 -17.92 16.07 5.75
C CYS A 122 -16.79 17.04 5.39
N SER A 123 -16.35 17.90 6.31
CA SER A 123 -15.13 18.73 6.13
C SER A 123 -13.86 17.98 6.50
N GLU A 124 -13.96 16.86 7.21
CA GLU A 124 -12.83 16.01 7.58
C GLU A 124 -12.69 14.87 6.56
N LEU A 125 -11.51 14.76 5.93
CA LEU A 125 -11.25 13.92 4.77
C LEU A 125 -10.62 12.56 5.11
N ALA A 126 -9.72 12.54 6.08
CA ALA A 126 -9.05 11.34 6.56
C ALA A 126 -8.73 11.46 8.06
N LEU A 127 -8.67 10.34 8.77
CA LEU A 127 -8.38 10.28 10.21
C LEU A 127 -7.32 9.23 10.51
N SER A 128 -6.45 9.48 11.47
CA SER A 128 -5.44 8.53 11.91
C SER A 128 -5.17 8.62 13.40
N ARG A 129 -4.48 7.61 13.91
CA ARG A 129 -3.95 7.52 15.27
C ARG A 129 -2.56 6.90 15.26
N ALA A 130 -1.73 7.30 16.20
CA ALA A 130 -0.38 6.78 16.32
C ALA A 130 0.12 6.74 17.77
N ASN A 131 1.06 5.84 18.00
CA ASN A 131 1.80 5.72 19.25
C ASN A 131 3.27 6.07 19.03
N LYS A 132 3.91 6.62 20.07
CA LYS A 132 5.34 6.86 20.12
C LYS A 132 6.08 5.52 20.12
N SER A 133 7.16 5.44 19.35
CA SER A 133 8.21 4.46 19.58
C SER A 133 9.03 4.92 20.79
N VAL A 134 8.49 4.72 22.00
CA VAL A 134 8.92 5.35 23.26
C VAL A 134 10.44 5.41 23.40
N ARG A 135 11.12 4.25 23.31
CA ARG A 135 12.58 4.17 23.43
C ARG A 135 13.34 5.07 22.44
N VAL A 136 12.89 5.13 21.19
CA VAL A 136 13.55 5.93 20.15
C VAL A 136 13.21 7.40 20.32
N PHE A 137 11.95 7.70 20.62
CA PHE A 137 11.46 9.06 20.86
C PHE A 137 12.23 9.72 22.02
N ASP A 138 12.33 9.02 23.16
CA ASP A 138 13.01 9.53 24.35
C ASP A 138 14.51 9.72 24.13
N HIS A 139 15.15 8.80 23.40
CA HIS A 139 16.56 8.93 23.02
C HIS A 139 16.83 10.18 22.17
N VAL A 140 15.95 10.47 21.20
CA VAL A 140 16.06 11.67 20.38
C VAL A 140 15.88 12.93 21.22
N VAL A 141 14.83 12.98 22.05
CA VAL A 141 14.58 14.12 22.95
C VAL A 141 15.77 14.36 23.88
N GLU A 142 16.32 13.30 24.50
CA GLU A 142 17.45 13.42 25.42
C GLU A 142 18.68 13.95 24.69
N ALA A 143 19.10 13.33 23.58
CA ALA A 143 20.27 13.76 22.82
C ALA A 143 20.17 15.24 22.43
N LEU A 144 19.04 15.63 21.82
CA LEU A 144 18.81 17.00 21.38
C LEU A 144 18.82 17.98 22.56
N SER A 145 18.22 17.63 23.70
CA SER A 145 18.23 18.49 24.91
C SER A 145 19.64 18.66 25.51
N GLN A 146 20.53 17.71 25.27
CA GLN A 146 21.93 17.76 25.66
C GLN A 146 22.83 18.44 24.62
N GLY A 147 22.25 18.99 23.55
CA GLY A 147 23.00 19.68 22.50
C GLY A 147 23.74 18.74 21.55
N THR A 148 23.34 17.47 21.47
CA THR A 148 23.95 16.46 20.59
C THR A 148 22.92 15.83 19.66
N GLN A 149 23.37 15.21 18.56
CA GLN A 149 22.48 14.48 17.66
C GLN A 149 22.30 13.02 18.13
N PRO A 150 21.13 12.41 17.86
CA PRO A 150 20.86 11.03 18.27
C PRO A 150 21.72 9.99 17.52
N ASP A 151 22.01 8.88 18.19
CA ASP A 151 22.67 7.70 17.58
C ASP A 151 21.94 7.16 16.34
N LYS A 152 22.56 7.37 15.17
CA LYS A 152 22.06 6.91 13.86
C LYS A 152 21.89 5.38 13.79
N LYS A 153 22.70 4.59 14.50
CA LYS A 153 22.57 3.11 14.48
C LYS A 153 21.26 2.66 15.12
N LEU A 154 20.89 3.27 16.25
CA LEU A 154 19.61 3.01 16.89
C LEU A 154 18.43 3.44 15.99
N LEU A 155 18.54 4.61 15.36
CA LEU A 155 17.53 5.11 14.45
C LEU A 155 17.34 4.21 13.24
N ASN A 156 18.42 3.76 12.61
CA ASN A 156 18.35 2.89 11.42
C ASN A 156 17.72 1.52 11.70
N LYS A 157 17.79 1.03 12.94
CA LYS A 157 17.14 -0.24 13.34
C LYS A 157 15.61 -0.11 13.43
N VAL A 158 15.09 1.06 13.80
CA VAL A 158 13.64 1.25 14.01
C VAL A 158 13.00 2.02 12.86
N GLY A 159 13.65 3.09 12.40
CA GLY A 159 13.28 3.86 11.22
C GLY A 159 12.18 4.91 11.40
N TYR A 160 11.58 5.04 12.59
CA TYR A 160 10.48 5.99 12.84
C TYR A 160 10.39 6.41 14.32
N LEU A 161 9.83 7.60 14.56
CA LEU A 161 9.49 8.10 15.90
C LEU A 161 8.09 7.70 16.32
N TYR A 162 7.15 7.68 15.37
CA TYR A 162 5.76 7.28 15.59
C TYR A 162 5.39 6.11 14.71
N ARG A 163 4.47 5.30 15.21
CA ARG A 163 3.83 4.22 14.46
C ARG A 163 2.32 4.46 14.38
N THR A 164 1.83 4.65 13.16
CA THR A 164 0.40 4.68 12.88
C THR A 164 -0.21 3.31 13.09
N THR A 165 -1.37 3.25 13.72
CA THR A 165 -2.10 2.00 13.93
C THR A 165 -3.28 1.83 12.98
N ALA A 166 -3.81 2.93 12.45
CA ALA A 166 -4.78 2.92 11.37
C ALA A 166 -4.88 4.29 10.70
N VAL A 167 -5.23 4.28 9.42
CA VAL A 167 -5.62 5.48 8.66
C VAL A 167 -6.97 5.18 8.00
N TYR A 168 -7.93 6.07 8.19
CA TYR A 168 -9.31 5.90 7.77
C TYR A 168 -9.74 7.04 6.85
N GLY A 169 -10.63 6.74 5.92
CA GLY A 169 -11.23 7.69 4.98
C GLY A 169 -12.61 7.19 4.57
N SER A 170 -13.17 7.79 3.51
CA SER A 170 -14.37 7.31 2.81
C SER A 170 -15.57 7.03 3.73
N GLY A 171 -16.10 8.08 4.37
CA GLY A 171 -17.35 7.98 5.15
C GLY A 171 -17.19 7.45 6.59
N LYS A 172 -16.09 6.74 6.90
CA LYS A 172 -15.89 6.17 8.23
C LYS A 172 -15.88 7.26 9.31
N PHE A 173 -16.56 7.02 10.44
CA PHE A 173 -16.75 7.99 11.55
C PHE A 173 -17.51 9.28 11.19
N GLY A 174 -18.10 9.35 9.99
CA GLY A 174 -18.71 10.58 9.45
C GLY A 174 -17.74 11.44 8.63
N LEU A 175 -16.56 10.92 8.29
CA LEU A 175 -15.63 11.55 7.34
C LEU A 175 -16.31 11.78 5.98
N ALA A 176 -15.73 12.65 5.17
CA ALA A 176 -16.18 12.87 3.80
C ALA A 176 -16.18 11.56 2.99
N ASP A 177 -17.29 11.30 2.30
CA ASP A 177 -17.38 10.25 1.30
C ASP A 177 -16.60 10.61 0.03
N ARG A 178 -16.12 9.59 -0.67
CA ARG A 178 -15.34 9.75 -1.91
C ARG A 178 -16.07 10.56 -2.97
N PHE A 179 -17.41 10.48 -3.06
CA PHE A 179 -18.17 11.23 -4.06
C PHE A 179 -18.06 12.77 -3.91
N ARG A 180 -17.73 13.28 -2.72
CA ARG A 180 -17.56 14.73 -2.46
C ARG A 180 -16.26 15.30 -3.02
N ILE A 181 -15.27 14.43 -3.20
CA ILE A 181 -13.90 14.81 -3.53
C ILE A 181 -13.41 14.17 -4.83
N LYS A 182 -14.24 13.34 -5.48
CA LYS A 182 -13.84 12.51 -6.63
C LYS A 182 -13.35 13.29 -7.84
N ASP A 183 -13.84 14.52 -8.01
CA ASP A 183 -13.54 15.37 -9.17
C ASP A 183 -12.32 16.28 -8.95
N ARG A 184 -11.61 16.15 -7.81
CA ARG A 184 -10.40 16.91 -7.51
C ARG A 184 -9.18 16.20 -8.07
N LYS A 185 -8.59 16.77 -9.13
CA LYS A 185 -7.49 16.16 -9.89
C LYS A 185 -6.27 15.85 -9.01
N GLU A 186 -5.92 16.75 -8.09
CA GLU A 186 -4.76 16.63 -7.20
C GLU A 186 -4.86 15.45 -6.21
N ILE A 187 -6.09 14.98 -5.92
CA ILE A 187 -6.36 13.85 -5.02
C ILE A 187 -7.09 12.70 -5.71
N TYR A 188 -7.02 12.64 -7.04
CA TYR A 188 -7.68 11.59 -7.81
C TYR A 188 -7.06 10.20 -7.58
N GLY A 189 -5.74 10.13 -7.43
CA GLY A 189 -5.00 8.88 -7.25
C GLY A 189 -5.39 8.10 -5.98
N PRO A 190 -5.22 6.76 -5.96
CA PRO A 190 -5.57 5.93 -4.82
C PRO A 190 -4.83 6.38 -3.54
N PHE A 191 -5.55 6.39 -2.42
CA PHE A 191 -5.01 6.68 -1.09
C PHE A 191 -4.29 8.06 -0.95
N ARG A 192 -4.52 9.02 -1.85
CA ARG A 192 -3.76 10.29 -1.84
C ARG A 192 -3.92 11.08 -0.54
N LEU A 193 -5.13 11.13 0.01
CA LEU A 193 -5.41 11.83 1.28
C LEU A 193 -4.74 11.14 2.46
N GLU A 194 -4.75 9.82 2.47
CA GLU A 194 -4.08 9.00 3.48
C GLU A 194 -2.56 9.19 3.41
N MET A 195 -1.98 9.26 2.20
CA MET A 195 -0.56 9.58 2.01
C MET A 195 -0.22 11.00 2.52
N MET A 196 -1.05 12.00 2.21
CA MET A 196 -0.88 13.36 2.72
C MET A 196 -0.92 13.41 4.24
N LEU A 197 -1.90 12.74 4.85
CA LEU A 197 -2.02 12.65 6.29
C LEU A 197 -0.75 12.06 6.89
N VAL A 198 -0.32 10.89 6.42
CA VAL A 198 0.87 10.21 6.97
C VAL A 198 2.13 11.04 6.80
N TYR A 199 2.28 11.74 5.66
CA TYR A 199 3.40 12.61 5.39
C TYR A 199 3.47 13.81 6.36
N LEU A 200 2.33 14.47 6.62
CA LEU A 200 2.29 15.58 7.58
C LEU A 200 2.42 15.10 9.03
N VAL A 201 1.92 13.90 9.36
CA VAL A 201 2.16 13.25 10.66
C VAL A 201 3.66 13.03 10.88
N ARG A 202 4.40 12.62 9.85
CA ARG A 202 5.88 12.50 9.91
C ARG A 202 6.52 13.81 10.37
N GLN A 203 6.17 14.92 9.73
CA GLN A 203 6.71 16.23 10.09
C GLN A 203 6.37 16.61 11.55
N PHE A 204 5.13 16.38 11.98
CA PHE A 204 4.71 16.63 13.36
C PHE A 204 5.63 15.93 14.38
N THR A 205 6.09 14.71 14.09
CA THR A 205 6.97 14.00 15.02
C THR A 205 8.31 14.69 15.24
N PHE A 206 8.86 15.32 14.20
CA PHE A 206 10.15 16.02 14.25
C PHE A 206 10.02 17.32 15.04
N ASP A 207 8.97 18.10 14.73
CA ASP A 207 8.69 19.34 15.45
C ASP A 207 8.42 19.06 16.94
N GLN A 208 7.72 17.97 17.24
CA GLN A 208 7.43 17.59 18.62
C GLN A 208 8.70 17.24 19.41
N VAL A 209 9.63 16.44 18.87
CA VAL A 209 10.87 16.12 19.59
C VAL A 209 11.76 17.35 19.77
N ASN A 210 11.84 18.23 18.77
CA ASN A 210 12.56 19.50 18.85
C ASN A 210 11.98 20.39 19.95
N HIS A 211 10.65 20.53 20.00
CA HIS A 211 9.95 21.31 21.02
C HIS A 211 10.17 20.79 22.44
N ILE A 212 10.05 19.48 22.65
CA ILE A 212 10.26 18.87 23.97
C ILE A 212 11.73 19.05 24.39
N ALA A 213 12.69 18.81 23.48
CA ALA A 213 14.11 18.99 23.76
C ALA A 213 14.43 20.44 24.15
N LYS A 214 13.89 21.42 23.41
CA LYS A 214 14.05 22.85 23.70
C LYS A 214 13.41 23.25 25.02
N SER A 215 12.22 22.72 25.32
CA SER A 215 11.53 22.93 26.59
C SER A 215 12.32 22.36 27.77
N LYS A 216 12.95 21.20 27.60
CA LYS A 216 13.76 20.53 28.61
C LYS A 216 15.06 21.29 28.92
N ASN A 217 15.72 21.85 27.91
CA ASN A 217 16.94 22.63 28.09
C ASN A 217 17.06 23.79 27.08
N PRO A 218 16.44 24.95 27.35
CA PRO A 218 16.38 26.05 26.38
C PRO A 218 17.76 26.60 25.96
N LYS A 219 18.76 26.48 26.85
CA LYS A 219 20.11 27.02 26.65
C LYS A 219 21.00 26.12 25.78
N LYS A 220 20.84 24.80 25.88
CA LYS A 220 21.74 23.82 25.24
C LYS A 220 21.11 23.09 24.06
N ALA A 221 19.78 23.01 24.01
CA ALA A 221 19.10 22.16 23.05
C ALA A 221 19.42 22.56 21.60
N VAL A 222 19.62 21.54 20.76
CA VAL A 222 19.80 21.65 19.31
C VAL A 222 18.60 21.05 18.59
N GLU A 223 18.35 21.47 17.35
CA GLU A 223 17.33 20.85 16.50
C GLU A 223 17.83 19.55 15.88
N LEU A 224 16.90 18.65 15.58
CA LEU A 224 17.18 17.42 14.85
C LEU A 224 17.79 17.76 13.49
N ASP A 225 18.95 17.18 13.22
CA ASP A 225 19.62 17.29 11.94
C ASP A 225 18.71 16.85 10.79
N LEU A 226 18.67 17.66 9.72
CA LEU A 226 17.72 17.45 8.62
C LEU A 226 17.99 16.15 7.86
N ASP A 227 19.24 15.69 7.75
CA ASP A 227 19.54 14.40 7.12
C ASP A 227 19.09 13.23 7.98
N ILE A 228 19.22 13.35 9.31
CA ILE A 228 18.62 12.38 10.24
C ILE A 228 17.09 12.36 10.11
N ALA A 229 16.45 13.53 10.07
CA ALA A 229 14.99 13.65 9.92
C ALA A 229 14.51 13.03 8.59
N ARG A 230 15.22 13.27 7.49
CA ARG A 230 14.92 12.66 6.18
C ARG A 230 14.96 11.12 6.25
N ASN A 231 15.90 10.55 6.99
CA ASN A 231 16.03 9.09 7.13
C ASN A 231 15.07 8.44 8.14
N LEU A 232 14.22 9.23 8.81
CA LEU A 232 13.11 8.75 9.63
C LEU A 232 11.81 8.82 8.82
N GLY A 233 11.00 7.78 8.89
CA GLY A 233 9.65 7.73 8.32
C GLY A 233 8.57 7.62 9.40
N ILE A 234 7.42 7.10 8.99
CA ILE A 234 6.32 6.73 9.89
C ILE A 234 6.12 5.21 9.84
N GLY A 235 6.20 4.59 11.01
CA GLY A 235 5.95 3.16 11.15
C GLY A 235 4.49 2.83 10.86
N ASN A 236 4.26 1.65 10.34
CA ASN A 236 2.92 1.06 10.24
C ASN A 236 2.98 -0.45 10.46
N SER A 237 1.93 -1.00 11.07
CA SER A 237 1.74 -2.45 11.20
C SER A 237 0.46 -2.82 10.50
N THR A 238 0.60 -3.53 9.38
CA THR A 238 -0.51 -3.95 8.53
C THR A 238 -0.81 -5.41 8.81
N GLY A 239 -2.04 -5.70 9.23
CA GLY A 239 -2.56 -7.06 9.41
C GLY A 239 -3.56 -7.47 8.32
N LEU A 240 -4.15 -8.65 8.52
CA LEU A 240 -5.11 -9.29 7.61
C LEU A 240 -6.29 -8.44 7.16
N GLY A 241 -6.66 -7.38 7.87
CA GLY A 241 -7.77 -6.51 7.47
C GLY A 241 -7.58 -5.89 6.08
N MET A 242 -6.34 -5.79 5.58
CA MET A 242 -6.03 -5.28 4.25
C MET A 242 -6.04 -6.35 3.16
N ALA A 243 -6.03 -7.65 3.48
CA ALA A 243 -6.00 -8.72 2.47
C ALA A 243 -7.34 -8.81 1.71
N PRO A 244 -8.52 -8.84 2.36
CA PRO A 244 -9.80 -8.85 1.63
C PRO A 244 -10.05 -7.62 0.77
N PHE A 245 -9.40 -6.48 1.06
CA PHE A 245 -9.55 -5.26 0.27
C PHE A 245 -9.25 -5.51 -1.22
N ILE A 246 -8.14 -6.20 -1.53
CA ILE A 246 -7.78 -6.46 -2.93
C ILE A 246 -8.71 -7.48 -3.61
N ILE A 247 -9.39 -8.34 -2.84
CA ILE A 247 -10.41 -9.26 -3.36
C ILE A 247 -11.72 -8.51 -3.61
N ASN A 248 -12.13 -7.63 -2.69
CA ASN A 248 -13.41 -6.92 -2.71
C ASN A 248 -13.46 -5.79 -3.74
N HIS A 249 -12.30 -5.31 -4.21
CA HIS A 249 -12.19 -4.22 -5.19
C HIS A 249 -11.52 -4.70 -6.48
N PRO A 250 -12.16 -5.62 -7.25
CA PRO A 250 -11.57 -6.28 -8.40
C PRO A 250 -11.15 -5.31 -9.52
N THR A 251 -11.94 -4.26 -9.78
CA THR A 251 -11.61 -3.28 -10.83
C THR A 251 -10.51 -2.33 -10.39
N LEU A 252 -10.40 -2.02 -9.09
CA LEU A 252 -9.29 -1.26 -8.54
C LEU A 252 -7.99 -2.06 -8.60
N LEU A 253 -8.01 -3.33 -8.17
CA LEU A 253 -6.87 -4.24 -8.29
C LEU A 253 -6.42 -4.34 -9.75
N HIS A 254 -7.36 -4.54 -10.67
CA HIS A 254 -7.07 -4.55 -12.10
C HIS A 254 -6.35 -3.27 -12.53
N ASN A 255 -6.86 -2.10 -12.16
CA ASN A 255 -6.29 -0.83 -12.58
C ASN A 255 -4.85 -0.64 -12.07
N TRP A 256 -4.53 -1.13 -10.86
CA TRP A 256 -3.17 -1.08 -10.31
C TRP A 256 -2.22 -1.95 -11.11
N ILE A 257 -2.59 -3.22 -11.32
CA ILE A 257 -1.76 -4.17 -12.06
C ILE A 257 -1.65 -3.74 -13.52
N TYR A 258 -2.76 -3.39 -14.16
CA TYR A 258 -2.81 -2.97 -15.57
C TYR A 258 -1.95 -1.73 -15.83
N SER A 259 -1.95 -0.75 -14.92
CA SER A 259 -1.08 0.43 -15.05
C SER A 259 0.39 0.03 -14.99
N ARG A 260 0.76 -0.86 -14.06
CA ARG A 260 2.13 -1.39 -13.96
C ARG A 260 2.55 -2.21 -15.19
N GLU A 261 1.66 -3.07 -15.69
CA GLU A 261 1.91 -3.89 -16.88
C GLU A 261 1.98 -3.04 -18.16
N THR A 262 1.19 -1.96 -18.23
CA THR A 262 1.24 -1.00 -19.34
C THR A 262 2.58 -0.27 -19.36
N ALA A 263 3.06 0.21 -18.20
CA ALA A 263 4.38 0.80 -18.10
C ALA A 263 5.48 -0.17 -18.56
N LEU A 264 5.46 -1.42 -18.07
CA LEU A 264 6.45 -2.43 -18.45
C LEU A 264 6.39 -2.73 -19.95
N LYS A 265 5.20 -2.88 -20.53
CA LYS A 265 5.01 -3.10 -21.97
C LYS A 265 5.63 -1.97 -22.78
N GLU A 266 5.29 -0.72 -22.47
CA GLU A 266 5.78 0.46 -23.18
C GLU A 266 7.30 0.59 -23.10
N ILE A 267 7.89 0.38 -21.92
CA ILE A 267 9.35 0.40 -21.72
C ILE A 267 10.03 -0.69 -22.55
N ARG A 268 9.50 -1.92 -22.55
CA ARG A 268 10.02 -3.03 -23.35
C ARG A 268 9.90 -2.75 -24.86
N SER A 269 8.90 -1.97 -25.28
CA SER A 269 8.68 -1.59 -26.68
C SER A 269 9.64 -0.54 -27.22
N ILE A 270 10.50 0.06 -26.39
CA ILE A 270 11.50 1.05 -26.84
C ILE A 270 12.54 0.35 -27.72
N GLU A 271 12.56 0.66 -29.03
CA GLU A 271 13.46 0.00 -29.99
C GLU A 271 14.93 0.36 -29.77
N LYS A 272 15.21 1.63 -29.40
CA LYS A 272 16.56 2.13 -29.12
C LYS A 272 16.55 2.89 -27.80
N VAL A 273 17.43 2.49 -26.89
CA VAL A 273 17.58 3.12 -25.57
C VAL A 273 18.79 4.02 -25.62
N ASP A 274 18.63 5.28 -25.20
CA ASP A 274 19.75 6.19 -25.07
C ASP A 274 20.63 5.83 -23.84
N GLN A 275 21.87 6.28 -23.87
CA GLN A 275 22.83 5.97 -22.82
C GLN A 275 22.47 6.62 -21.48
N GLU A 276 21.75 7.74 -21.49
CA GLU A 276 21.35 8.47 -20.29
C GLU A 276 20.33 7.68 -19.46
N ALA A 277 19.26 7.20 -20.10
CA ALA A 277 18.23 6.39 -19.47
C ALA A 277 18.80 5.08 -18.92
N PHE A 278 19.70 4.44 -19.66
CA PHE A 278 20.35 3.22 -19.17
C PHE A 278 21.30 3.50 -17.99
N ASN A 279 22.07 4.58 -18.04
CA ASN A 279 22.93 4.99 -16.92
C ASN A 279 22.10 5.34 -15.68
N HIS A 280 20.94 5.98 -15.86
CA HIS A 280 20.02 6.28 -14.77
C HIS A 280 19.45 4.99 -14.17
N PHE A 281 19.00 4.04 -14.98
CA PHE A 281 18.61 2.71 -14.50
C PHE A 281 19.71 2.05 -13.67
N LYS A 282 20.94 2.03 -14.18
CA LYS A 282 22.10 1.43 -13.49
C LYS A 282 22.38 2.16 -12.17
N TYR A 283 22.33 3.49 -12.16
CA TYR A 283 22.48 4.30 -10.96
C TYR A 283 21.46 3.94 -9.89
N CYS A 284 20.17 3.86 -10.24
CA CYS A 284 19.11 3.48 -9.30
C CYS A 284 19.31 2.04 -8.79
N LEU A 285 19.61 1.10 -9.69
CA LEU A 285 19.88 -0.29 -9.34
C LEU A 285 21.03 -0.39 -8.33
N ASP A 286 22.15 0.27 -8.59
CA ASP A 286 23.34 0.24 -7.72
C ASP A 286 23.08 0.88 -6.35
N LYS A 287 22.40 2.04 -6.31
CA LYS A 287 22.01 2.68 -5.05
C LYS A 287 21.10 1.78 -4.22
N SER A 288 20.18 1.10 -4.89
CA SER A 288 19.19 0.28 -4.22
C SER A 288 19.76 -0.99 -3.58
N LYS A 289 20.90 -1.51 -4.07
CA LYS A 289 21.60 -2.67 -3.45
C LYS A 289 22.01 -2.40 -2.01
N ALA A 290 22.46 -1.17 -1.71
CA ALA A 290 22.81 -0.79 -0.33
C ALA A 290 21.61 -0.80 0.62
N MET A 291 20.40 -0.57 0.12
CA MET A 291 19.16 -0.69 0.89
C MET A 291 18.87 -2.16 1.23
N MET A 292 19.16 -3.10 0.31
CA MET A 292 18.98 -4.54 0.53
C MET A 292 19.92 -5.09 1.60
N GLU A 293 21.14 -4.57 1.68
CA GLU A 293 22.07 -4.95 2.75
C GLU A 293 21.61 -4.49 4.13
N SER A 294 20.86 -3.40 4.20
CA SER A 294 20.28 -2.89 5.46
C SER A 294 18.86 -3.41 5.74
N TRP A 295 18.34 -4.35 4.95
CA TRP A 295 17.05 -4.97 5.20
C TRP A 295 17.20 -6.12 6.20
N GLN A 296 16.76 -5.87 7.43
CA GLN A 296 16.78 -6.85 8.53
C GLN A 296 15.37 -7.27 8.91
N THR A 297 15.18 -8.55 9.17
CA THR A 297 13.91 -9.12 9.65
C THR A 297 14.19 -10.42 10.42
N ASP A 298 13.36 -10.71 11.42
CA ASP A 298 13.44 -11.97 12.18
C ASP A 298 12.70 -13.12 11.46
N SER A 299 11.98 -12.83 10.38
CA SER A 299 11.23 -13.82 9.61
C SER A 299 12.14 -14.68 8.74
N GLN A 300 12.18 -15.98 8.98
CA GLN A 300 12.91 -16.93 8.14
C GLN A 300 12.41 -16.92 6.68
N PHE A 301 11.08 -16.85 6.48
CA PHE A 301 10.46 -16.74 5.17
C PHE A 301 10.97 -15.52 4.40
N GLN A 302 10.95 -14.34 5.03
CA GLN A 302 11.40 -13.12 4.36
C GLN A 302 12.92 -13.10 4.15
N ASN A 303 13.71 -13.59 5.11
CA ASN A 303 15.16 -13.72 4.93
C ASN A 303 15.52 -14.62 3.75
N HIS A 304 14.77 -15.71 3.53
CA HIS A 304 14.93 -16.55 2.35
C HIS A 304 14.68 -15.76 1.05
N LYS A 305 13.57 -15.02 0.94
CA LYS A 305 13.28 -14.18 -0.25
C LYS A 305 14.33 -13.08 -0.46
N ILE A 306 14.80 -12.42 0.60
CA ILE A 306 15.87 -11.41 0.52
C ILE A 306 17.18 -12.02 -0.01
N ASN A 307 17.55 -13.22 0.46
CA ASN A 307 18.75 -13.90 -0.02
C ASN A 307 18.65 -14.28 -1.51
N LEU A 308 17.49 -14.79 -1.94
CA LEU A 308 17.24 -15.06 -3.36
C LEU A 308 17.30 -13.79 -4.21
N LEU A 309 16.74 -12.67 -3.71
CA LEU A 309 16.86 -11.37 -4.36
C LEU A 309 18.34 -10.96 -4.53
N LYS A 310 19.13 -11.00 -3.46
CA LYS A 310 20.56 -10.65 -3.51
C LYS A 310 21.33 -11.50 -4.51
N GLN A 311 21.10 -12.82 -4.51
CA GLN A 311 21.72 -13.74 -5.47
C GLN A 311 21.31 -13.41 -6.91
N GLY A 312 20.02 -13.15 -7.15
CA GLY A 312 19.52 -12.75 -8.46
C GLY A 312 20.10 -11.42 -8.95
N LEU A 313 20.32 -10.45 -8.07
CA LEU A 313 20.96 -9.18 -8.43
C LEU A 313 22.43 -9.37 -8.83
N VAL A 314 23.17 -10.25 -8.14
CA VAL A 314 24.55 -10.60 -8.54
C VAL A 314 24.58 -11.26 -9.92
N GLN A 315 23.66 -12.19 -10.20
CA GLN A 315 23.53 -12.80 -11.52
C GLN A 315 23.18 -11.77 -12.60
N PHE A 316 22.26 -10.86 -12.29
CA PHE A 316 21.85 -9.81 -13.21
C PHE A 316 22.98 -8.83 -13.54
N ASP A 317 23.81 -8.46 -12.55
CA ASP A 317 25.00 -7.63 -12.78
C ASP A 317 25.99 -8.30 -13.75
N GLN A 318 26.23 -9.60 -13.57
CA GLN A 318 27.12 -10.36 -14.45
C GLN A 318 26.59 -10.38 -15.89
N PHE A 319 25.28 -10.52 -16.09
CA PHE A 319 24.65 -10.42 -17.39
C PHE A 319 24.82 -9.03 -18.01
N LEU A 320 24.54 -7.96 -17.24
CA LEU A 320 24.69 -6.59 -17.71
C LEU A 320 26.14 -6.26 -18.14
N GLU A 321 27.13 -6.87 -17.49
CA GLU A 321 28.55 -6.63 -17.79
C GLU A 321 29.08 -7.46 -18.96
N LYS A 322 28.66 -8.73 -19.08
CA LYS A 322 29.30 -9.69 -19.98
C LYS A 322 28.52 -9.98 -21.25
N GLU A 323 27.19 -9.91 -21.19
CA GLU A 323 26.31 -10.43 -22.24
C GLU A 323 25.42 -9.35 -22.85
N PHE A 324 25.06 -8.33 -22.08
CA PHE A 324 24.13 -7.29 -22.51
C PHE A 324 24.80 -6.20 -23.36
N SER A 325 24.12 -5.80 -24.44
CA SER A 325 24.49 -4.65 -25.27
C SER A 325 23.31 -3.69 -25.41
N ILE A 326 23.50 -2.45 -24.98
CA ILE A 326 22.51 -1.35 -25.17
C ILE A 326 22.28 -1.01 -26.65
N LYS A 327 23.23 -1.37 -27.53
CA LYS A 327 23.14 -1.09 -28.98
C LYS A 327 22.18 -2.04 -29.69
N ASP A 328 21.78 -3.11 -29.04
CA ASP A 328 20.86 -4.09 -29.61
C ASP A 328 19.47 -3.48 -29.77
N LYS A 329 18.65 -4.05 -30.65
CA LYS A 329 17.26 -3.63 -30.76
C LYS A 329 16.46 -4.11 -29.55
N TYR A 330 15.58 -3.26 -29.06
CA TYR A 330 14.74 -3.50 -27.87
C TYR A 330 15.53 -3.90 -26.61
N PRO A 331 16.53 -3.12 -26.16
CA PRO A 331 17.39 -3.48 -25.02
C PRO A 331 16.61 -3.86 -23.75
N TRP A 332 15.56 -3.11 -23.41
CA TRP A 332 14.74 -3.40 -22.24
C TRP A 332 13.96 -4.70 -22.34
N ASN A 333 13.53 -5.07 -23.55
CA ASN A 333 12.90 -6.36 -23.75
C ASN A 333 13.91 -7.50 -23.61
N ASN A 334 15.15 -7.31 -24.07
CA ASN A 334 16.22 -8.30 -23.88
C ASN A 334 16.55 -8.48 -22.39
N ILE A 335 16.64 -7.39 -21.63
CA ILE A 335 16.76 -7.41 -20.16
C ILE A 335 15.61 -8.19 -19.53
N TYR A 336 14.37 -7.89 -19.90
CA TYR A 336 13.20 -8.55 -19.33
C TYR A 336 13.17 -10.06 -19.64
N ILE A 337 13.42 -10.45 -20.89
CA ILE A 337 13.41 -11.86 -21.30
C ILE A 337 14.51 -12.64 -20.58
N TRP A 338 15.71 -12.06 -20.49
CA TRP A 338 16.79 -12.69 -19.73
C TRP A 338 16.39 -12.85 -18.26
N ALA A 339 15.88 -11.78 -17.64
CA ALA A 339 15.48 -11.81 -16.24
C ALA A 339 14.35 -12.83 -16.00
N SER A 340 13.36 -12.92 -16.90
CA SER A 340 12.26 -13.88 -16.75
C SER A 340 12.68 -15.34 -16.87
N ASN A 341 13.76 -15.61 -17.60
CA ASN A 341 14.26 -16.97 -17.82
C ASN A 341 15.28 -17.41 -16.76
N ASN A 342 15.94 -16.47 -16.07
CA ASN A 342 17.08 -16.76 -15.20
C ASN A 342 16.84 -16.39 -13.73
N LEU A 343 15.89 -15.51 -13.43
CA LEU A 343 15.67 -15.00 -12.06
C LEU A 343 14.38 -15.53 -11.45
N GLN A 344 14.38 -15.61 -10.12
CA GLN A 344 13.20 -15.89 -9.30
C GLN A 344 12.28 -14.66 -9.19
N ASP A 345 11.03 -14.88 -8.76
CA ASP A 345 9.97 -13.86 -8.70
C ASP A 345 10.40 -12.55 -8.03
N GLU A 346 11.03 -12.62 -6.85
CA GLU A 346 11.47 -11.44 -6.08
C GLU A 346 12.49 -10.61 -6.88
N ALA A 347 13.51 -11.23 -7.48
CA ALA A 347 14.51 -10.52 -8.27
C ALA A 347 13.94 -9.98 -9.59
N LEU A 348 13.12 -10.77 -10.29
CA LEU A 348 12.48 -10.32 -11.53
C LEU A 348 11.59 -9.09 -11.32
N GLU A 349 10.70 -9.13 -10.33
CA GLU A 349 9.79 -8.01 -10.06
C GLU A 349 10.52 -6.79 -9.49
N TYR A 350 11.68 -7.00 -8.87
CA TYR A 350 12.59 -5.91 -8.52
C TYR A 350 13.18 -5.23 -9.76
N ILE A 351 13.72 -5.99 -10.72
CA ILE A 351 14.26 -5.44 -11.98
C ILE A 351 13.17 -4.71 -12.76
N VAL A 352 11.95 -5.27 -12.85
CA VAL A 352 10.80 -4.60 -13.47
C VAL A 352 10.54 -3.23 -12.83
N SER A 353 10.66 -3.12 -11.51
CA SER A 353 10.47 -1.84 -10.81
C SER A 353 11.59 -0.85 -11.11
N MET A 354 12.85 -1.32 -11.20
CA MET A 354 14.01 -0.49 -11.58
C MET A 354 13.90 0.02 -13.03
N MET A 355 13.40 -0.81 -13.96
CA MET A 355 13.20 -0.44 -15.37
C MET A 355 12.30 0.79 -15.53
N MET A 356 11.43 1.08 -14.55
CA MET A 356 10.52 2.23 -14.57
C MET A 356 11.19 3.55 -14.15
N GLU A 357 12.35 3.51 -13.49
CA GLU A 357 12.99 4.72 -12.95
C GLU A 357 13.34 5.79 -13.99
N PRO A 358 13.83 5.44 -15.19
CA PRO A 358 14.22 6.46 -16.18
C PRO A 358 13.05 7.15 -16.89
N TYR A 359 11.82 6.61 -16.81
CA TYR A 359 10.76 6.90 -17.78
C TYR A 359 9.57 7.66 -17.21
N ASP A 360 9.79 8.89 -16.74
CA ASP A 360 8.70 9.73 -16.20
C ASP A 360 7.56 9.98 -17.20
N ASP A 361 7.87 10.11 -18.49
CA ASP A 361 6.89 10.34 -19.54
C ASP A 361 5.97 9.12 -19.80
N ILE A 362 6.44 7.92 -19.49
CA ILE A 362 5.63 6.69 -19.53
C ILE A 362 4.85 6.54 -18.23
N ILE A 363 5.48 6.81 -17.08
CA ILE A 363 4.89 6.50 -15.78
C ILE A 363 3.83 7.53 -15.36
N ASN A 364 4.10 8.84 -15.53
CA ASN A 364 3.23 9.88 -15.01
C ASN A 364 1.79 9.84 -15.57
N PRO A 365 1.56 9.59 -16.88
CA PRO A 365 0.22 9.45 -17.42
C PRO A 365 -0.60 8.31 -16.79
N LEU A 366 0.07 7.27 -16.29
CA LEU A 366 -0.57 6.05 -15.77
C LEU A 366 -1.02 6.19 -14.30
N ILE A 367 -0.50 7.16 -13.54
CA ILE A 367 -0.79 7.32 -12.11
C ILE A 367 -2.29 7.49 -11.85
N ASN A 368 -2.95 8.32 -12.67
CA ASN A 368 -4.38 8.58 -12.54
C ASN A 368 -5.22 7.37 -12.95
N ASN A 369 -4.70 6.47 -13.79
CA ASN A 369 -5.41 5.28 -14.24
C ASN A 369 -5.54 4.22 -13.14
N MET A 370 -4.80 4.35 -12.02
CA MET A 370 -4.88 3.42 -10.89
C MET A 370 -6.14 3.61 -10.02
N SER A 371 -6.94 4.65 -10.24
CA SER A 371 -8.24 4.82 -9.58
C SER A 371 -9.34 4.09 -10.35
N SER A 372 -10.43 3.69 -9.68
CA SER A 372 -11.52 2.93 -10.30
C SER A 372 -12.88 3.57 -10.03
N ASP A 373 -13.74 3.55 -11.05
CA ASP A 373 -15.18 3.76 -10.93
C ASP A 373 -15.85 2.39 -10.96
N GLU A 374 -16.05 1.79 -9.79
CA GLU A 374 -16.52 0.40 -9.68
C GLU A 374 -18.00 0.26 -10.08
N GLU A 375 -18.79 1.33 -9.99
CA GLU A 375 -20.20 1.33 -10.37
C GLU A 375 -20.40 0.98 -11.85
N LYS A 376 -19.44 1.37 -12.69
CA LYS A 376 -19.42 1.09 -14.14
C LYS A 376 -19.58 -0.40 -14.48
N TYR A 377 -19.07 -1.29 -13.62
CA TYR A 377 -19.07 -2.73 -13.85
C TYR A 377 -19.95 -3.51 -12.86
N PHE A 378 -20.72 -2.80 -12.02
CA PHE A 378 -21.49 -3.43 -10.95
C PHE A 378 -22.73 -4.19 -11.46
N THR A 379 -23.33 -3.71 -12.56
CA THR A 379 -24.56 -4.27 -13.12
C THR A 379 -24.29 -5.58 -13.85
N ILE A 380 -25.00 -6.65 -13.47
CA ILE A 380 -24.92 -7.95 -14.14
C ILE A 380 -25.69 -7.89 -15.47
N PRO A 381 -25.09 -8.24 -16.61
CA PRO A 381 -25.78 -8.29 -17.90
C PRO A 381 -26.72 -9.49 -17.98
N GLY A 382 -27.91 -9.38 -17.36
CA GLY A 382 -28.88 -10.48 -17.24
C GLY A 382 -29.40 -11.07 -18.56
N HIS A 383 -29.24 -10.35 -19.68
CA HIS A 383 -29.63 -10.79 -21.02
C HIS A 383 -28.64 -11.77 -21.67
N LYS A 384 -27.39 -11.82 -21.18
CA LYS A 384 -26.38 -12.76 -21.70
C LYS A 384 -26.82 -14.20 -21.44
N LYS A 385 -26.29 -15.14 -22.22
CA LYS A 385 -26.61 -16.57 -22.12
C LYS A 385 -25.69 -17.27 -21.12
N ILE A 386 -26.14 -18.42 -20.63
CA ILE A 386 -25.31 -19.33 -19.83
C ILE A 386 -24.06 -19.78 -20.60
N SER A 387 -24.18 -20.01 -21.91
CA SER A 387 -23.02 -20.31 -22.77
C SER A 387 -21.94 -19.23 -22.71
N ASP A 388 -22.34 -17.95 -22.66
CA ASP A 388 -21.38 -16.83 -22.61
C ASP A 388 -20.63 -16.82 -21.28
N LEU A 389 -21.35 -17.03 -20.16
CA LEU A 389 -20.76 -17.16 -18.83
C LEU A 389 -19.80 -18.34 -18.78
N ARG A 390 -20.19 -19.50 -19.31
CA ARG A 390 -19.34 -20.69 -19.37
C ARG A 390 -18.02 -20.40 -20.08
N SER A 391 -18.05 -19.78 -21.26
CA SER A 391 -16.83 -19.41 -22.00
C SER A 391 -15.94 -18.43 -21.23
N ILE A 392 -16.53 -17.50 -20.47
CA ILE A 392 -15.78 -16.60 -19.59
C ILE A 392 -15.08 -17.39 -18.47
N LEU A 393 -15.77 -18.35 -17.86
CA LEU A 393 -15.22 -19.17 -16.78
C LEU A 393 -14.07 -20.06 -17.25
N GLU A 394 -14.27 -20.80 -18.34
CA GLU A 394 -13.26 -21.69 -18.92
C GLU A 394 -12.00 -20.93 -19.38
N LYS A 395 -12.16 -19.67 -19.81
CA LYS A 395 -11.05 -18.82 -20.25
C LYS A 395 -10.26 -18.19 -19.09
N ASN A 396 -10.93 -17.59 -18.12
CA ASN A 396 -10.29 -16.70 -17.14
C ASN A 396 -10.05 -17.35 -15.77
N TYR A 397 -10.64 -18.51 -15.51
CA TYR A 397 -10.56 -19.21 -14.23
C TYR A 397 -10.15 -20.67 -14.39
N LYS A 398 -9.41 -20.99 -15.46
CA LYS A 398 -9.03 -22.37 -15.79
C LYS A 398 -8.41 -23.11 -14.60
N SER A 399 -7.48 -22.47 -13.90
CA SER A 399 -6.82 -23.04 -12.71
C SER A 399 -7.81 -23.40 -11.59
N PHE A 400 -8.86 -22.60 -11.40
CA PHE A 400 -9.87 -22.85 -10.36
C PHE A 400 -10.75 -24.05 -10.69
N LEU A 401 -11.05 -24.24 -11.98
CA LEU A 401 -11.88 -25.35 -12.44
C LEU A 401 -11.19 -26.71 -12.25
N GLU A 402 -9.87 -26.73 -12.12
CA GLU A 402 -9.06 -27.93 -11.91
C GLU A 402 -8.93 -28.32 -10.42
N ILE A 403 -9.32 -27.45 -9.49
CA ILE A 403 -9.19 -27.69 -8.04
C ILE A 403 -10.32 -28.60 -7.55
N ASP A 404 -9.97 -29.66 -6.81
CA ASP A 404 -10.92 -30.48 -6.07
C ASP A 404 -11.13 -29.94 -4.66
N PHE A 405 -12.27 -29.28 -4.43
CA PHE A 405 -12.64 -28.74 -3.11
C PHE A 405 -13.22 -29.80 -2.14
N ASN A 406 -13.33 -31.06 -2.55
CA ASN A 406 -13.60 -32.17 -1.63
C ASN A 406 -12.35 -32.56 -0.82
N GLU A 407 -11.15 -32.24 -1.33
CA GLU A 407 -9.92 -32.42 -0.57
C GLU A 407 -9.78 -31.36 0.49
N LYS A 408 -9.46 -31.78 1.72
CA LYS A 408 -9.32 -30.86 2.86
C LYS A 408 -8.30 -29.76 2.60
N ILE A 409 -7.17 -30.10 1.97
CA ILE A 409 -6.07 -29.19 1.68
C ILE A 409 -6.49 -27.97 0.83
N ASN A 410 -7.51 -28.12 -0.01
CA ASN A 410 -8.03 -27.06 -0.87
C ASN A 410 -9.12 -26.21 -0.20
N ASN A 411 -9.58 -26.60 0.99
CA ASN A 411 -10.65 -25.93 1.74
C ASN A 411 -10.31 -25.80 3.23
N THR A 412 -9.02 -25.64 3.53
CA THR A 412 -8.47 -25.58 4.90
C THR A 412 -8.90 -24.33 5.64
N ASN A 413 -8.84 -23.17 4.99
CA ASN A 413 -9.03 -21.90 5.65
C ASN A 413 -10.43 -21.33 5.40
N PHE A 414 -10.88 -20.45 6.28
CA PHE A 414 -12.04 -19.59 6.03
C PHE A 414 -11.78 -18.18 6.58
N TRP A 415 -12.27 -17.19 5.85
CA TRP A 415 -12.16 -15.79 6.24
C TRP A 415 -13.41 -15.35 7.00
N PHE A 416 -13.26 -14.63 8.11
CA PHE A 416 -14.39 -14.16 8.92
C PHE A 416 -14.15 -12.75 9.45
N ILE A 417 -15.21 -12.04 9.85
CA ILE A 417 -15.08 -10.75 10.54
C ILE A 417 -15.12 -10.97 12.05
N SER A 418 -14.06 -10.58 12.74
CA SER A 418 -14.01 -10.68 14.20
C SER A 418 -14.98 -9.70 14.88
N LYS A 419 -15.82 -10.18 15.79
CA LYS A 419 -16.74 -9.33 16.58
C LYS A 419 -16.01 -8.26 17.39
N ASN A 420 -14.87 -8.61 17.99
CA ASN A 420 -14.15 -7.71 18.88
C ASN A 420 -13.42 -6.56 18.17
N LYS A 421 -13.08 -6.71 16.88
CA LYS A 421 -12.30 -5.70 16.14
C LYS A 421 -12.97 -5.20 14.87
N ALA A 422 -14.08 -5.81 14.45
CA ALA A 422 -14.69 -5.60 13.15
C ALA A 422 -13.68 -5.69 11.99
N GLU A 423 -12.68 -6.55 12.15
CA GLU A 423 -11.59 -6.76 11.19
C GLU A 423 -11.62 -8.18 10.64
N PRO A 424 -11.29 -8.35 9.35
CA PRO A 424 -11.04 -9.65 8.76
C PRO A 424 -9.97 -10.46 9.49
N ARG A 425 -10.26 -11.74 9.64
CA ARG A 425 -9.40 -12.78 10.21
C ARG A 425 -9.51 -14.04 9.36
N ILE A 426 -8.57 -14.95 9.58
CA ILE A 426 -8.53 -16.26 8.95
C ILE A 426 -8.36 -17.32 10.04
N ALA A 427 -9.09 -18.41 9.90
CA ALA A 427 -9.08 -19.57 10.80
C ALA A 427 -9.10 -20.87 9.98
N ASN A 428 -8.72 -21.97 10.62
CA ASN A 428 -8.70 -23.28 9.99
C ASN A 428 -10.06 -23.97 10.20
N ARG A 429 -10.73 -24.31 9.11
CA ARG A 429 -12.08 -24.93 9.08
C ARG A 429 -12.13 -26.26 9.82
N TYR A 430 -11.00 -26.97 9.93
CA TYR A 430 -10.93 -28.30 10.53
C TYR A 430 -10.40 -28.28 11.97
N GLU A 431 -9.93 -27.14 12.46
CA GLU A 431 -9.38 -26.99 13.82
C GLU A 431 -10.19 -25.99 14.67
N ASP A 432 -10.79 -24.98 14.03
CA ASP A 432 -11.55 -23.91 14.67
C ASP A 432 -13.06 -24.02 14.40
N PHE A 433 -13.87 -23.58 15.36
CA PHE A 433 -15.30 -23.35 15.16
C PHE A 433 -15.56 -22.04 14.39
N GLY A 434 -16.72 -21.93 13.75
CA GLY A 434 -17.17 -20.68 13.12
C GLY A 434 -17.07 -20.65 11.59
N GLY A 435 -16.88 -21.79 10.93
CA GLY A 435 -16.88 -21.88 9.47
C GLY A 435 -18.19 -21.42 8.81
N ASP A 436 -19.29 -21.38 9.57
CA ASP A 436 -20.59 -20.79 9.20
C ASP A 436 -20.56 -19.25 9.12
N LEU A 437 -19.54 -18.59 9.70
CA LEU A 437 -19.35 -17.13 9.66
C LEU A 437 -18.47 -16.68 8.47
N GLU A 438 -18.19 -17.61 7.55
CA GLU A 438 -17.32 -17.37 6.40
C GLU A 438 -17.80 -16.20 5.54
N GLN A 439 -16.87 -15.32 5.18
CA GLN A 439 -17.07 -14.24 4.24
C GLN A 439 -16.94 -14.75 2.80
N PRO A 440 -17.59 -14.10 1.81
CA PRO A 440 -17.54 -14.49 0.40
C PRO A 440 -16.19 -14.12 -0.26
N LEU A 441 -15.11 -14.71 0.24
CA LEU A 441 -13.72 -14.47 -0.16
C LEU A 441 -13.05 -15.73 -0.74
N ALA A 442 -13.79 -16.85 -0.82
CA ALA A 442 -13.36 -18.12 -1.39
C ALA A 442 -13.61 -18.17 -2.90
N ILE A 443 -13.06 -17.20 -3.65
CA ILE A 443 -13.42 -16.97 -5.06
C ILE A 443 -13.22 -18.22 -5.93
N ALA A 444 -12.12 -18.95 -5.74
CA ALA A 444 -11.84 -20.17 -6.49
C ALA A 444 -12.91 -21.25 -6.28
N ARG A 445 -13.32 -21.47 -5.03
CA ARG A 445 -14.37 -22.42 -4.65
C ARG A 445 -15.71 -21.99 -5.23
N ASP A 446 -16.07 -20.73 -5.03
CA ASP A 446 -17.38 -20.22 -5.43
C ASP A 446 -17.50 -20.20 -6.98
N ILE A 447 -16.41 -19.93 -7.72
CA ILE A 447 -16.36 -20.07 -9.19
C ILE A 447 -16.51 -21.52 -9.62
N LYS A 448 -15.83 -22.47 -8.96
CA LYS A 448 -15.95 -23.90 -9.25
C LYS A 448 -17.39 -24.38 -9.06
N GLN A 449 -18.03 -24.03 -7.94
CA GLN A 449 -19.43 -24.35 -7.67
C GLN A 449 -20.39 -23.75 -8.70
N LEU A 450 -20.17 -22.49 -9.09
CA LEU A 450 -20.92 -21.86 -10.18
C LEU A 450 -20.77 -22.65 -11.48
N TYR A 451 -19.53 -23.01 -11.84
CA TYR A 451 -19.23 -23.75 -13.06
C TYR A 451 -19.97 -25.10 -13.10
N GLU A 452 -19.89 -25.88 -12.02
CA GLU A 452 -20.59 -27.17 -11.89
C GLU A 452 -22.11 -27.03 -11.98
N LYS A 453 -22.66 -25.94 -11.48
CA LYS A 453 -24.09 -25.66 -11.59
C LYS A 453 -24.48 -25.33 -13.03
N ILE A 454 -23.77 -24.41 -13.70
CA ILE A 454 -24.17 -23.91 -15.03
C ILE A 454 -24.00 -24.91 -16.16
N ILE A 455 -23.13 -25.92 -16.01
CA ILE A 455 -22.98 -26.98 -17.02
C ILE A 455 -24.20 -27.91 -17.09
N LEU A 456 -25.02 -27.94 -16.03
CA LEU A 456 -26.26 -28.71 -15.97
C LEU A 456 -27.48 -27.91 -16.44
N GLU A 457 -27.33 -26.61 -16.66
CA GLU A 457 -28.39 -25.70 -17.08
C GLU A 457 -28.53 -25.64 -18.61
N GLU A 458 -29.67 -25.15 -19.09
CA GLU A 458 -29.86 -24.91 -20.52
C GLU A 458 -28.95 -23.77 -21.01
N GLN A 459 -28.04 -24.07 -21.93
CA GLN A 459 -26.99 -23.13 -22.35
C GLN A 459 -27.54 -21.87 -23.06
N THR A 460 -28.76 -21.96 -23.62
CA THR A 460 -29.51 -20.86 -24.24
C THR A 460 -30.28 -19.99 -23.25
N SER A 461 -30.45 -20.43 -22.00
CA SER A 461 -31.12 -19.65 -20.96
C SER A 461 -30.34 -18.38 -20.62
N SER A 462 -31.08 -17.34 -20.24
CA SER A 462 -30.49 -16.07 -19.84
C SER A 462 -29.95 -16.12 -18.41
N ILE A 463 -28.95 -15.30 -18.12
CA ILE A 463 -28.42 -15.12 -16.75
C ILE A 463 -29.52 -14.65 -15.79
N SER A 464 -30.45 -13.81 -16.24
CA SER A 464 -31.58 -13.36 -15.41
C SER A 464 -32.50 -14.52 -15.00
N ASN A 465 -32.80 -15.44 -15.91
CA ASN A 465 -33.61 -16.63 -15.59
C ASN A 465 -32.86 -17.55 -14.62
N PHE A 466 -31.56 -17.76 -14.83
CA PHE A 466 -30.73 -18.55 -13.93
C PHE A 466 -30.69 -17.96 -12.51
N LEU A 467 -30.43 -16.65 -12.39
CA LEU A 467 -30.36 -15.96 -11.09
C LEU A 467 -31.71 -15.86 -10.38
N SER A 468 -32.83 -15.97 -11.08
CA SER A 468 -34.16 -16.03 -10.43
C SER A 468 -34.36 -17.29 -9.58
N LYS A 469 -33.56 -18.34 -9.83
CA LYS A 469 -33.61 -19.63 -9.13
C LYS A 469 -32.37 -19.93 -8.30
N ASN A 470 -31.27 -19.21 -8.54
CA ASN A 470 -29.97 -19.45 -7.91
C ASN A 470 -29.32 -18.10 -7.55
N ASP A 471 -29.92 -17.37 -6.61
CA ASP A 471 -29.50 -16.02 -6.22
C ASP A 471 -28.18 -16.01 -5.42
N GLU A 472 -27.80 -17.15 -4.84
CA GLU A 472 -26.54 -17.37 -4.13
C GLU A 472 -25.30 -17.15 -5.02
N PHE A 473 -25.43 -17.29 -6.34
CA PHE A 473 -24.33 -17.08 -7.29
C PHE A 473 -24.19 -15.63 -7.78
N ARG A 474 -25.05 -14.71 -7.30
CA ARG A 474 -25.09 -13.33 -7.80
C ARG A 474 -23.76 -12.61 -7.68
N HIS A 475 -23.01 -12.79 -6.58
CA HIS A 475 -21.71 -12.13 -6.41
C HIS A 475 -20.68 -12.69 -7.39
N VAL A 476 -20.61 -14.01 -7.57
CA VAL A 476 -19.61 -14.65 -8.44
C VAL A 476 -19.91 -14.42 -9.92
N ILE A 477 -21.18 -14.45 -10.34
CA ILE A 477 -21.55 -14.10 -11.72
C ILE A 477 -21.15 -12.65 -12.04
N ARG A 478 -21.34 -11.71 -11.10
CA ARG A 478 -20.86 -10.33 -11.28
C ARG A 478 -19.35 -10.31 -11.50
N ARG A 479 -18.58 -11.04 -10.70
CA ARG A 479 -17.11 -11.12 -10.83
C ARG A 479 -16.68 -11.68 -12.18
N ALA A 480 -17.34 -12.74 -12.66
CA ALA A 480 -17.06 -13.32 -13.97
C ALA A 480 -17.22 -12.29 -15.11
N PHE A 481 -18.26 -11.46 -15.06
CA PHE A 481 -18.42 -10.38 -16.05
C PHE A 481 -17.45 -9.22 -15.86
N ILE A 482 -16.97 -8.96 -14.64
CA ILE A 482 -15.91 -7.99 -14.39
C ILE A 482 -14.59 -8.47 -15.03
N VAL A 483 -14.17 -9.72 -14.82
CA VAL A 483 -12.87 -10.21 -15.34
C VAL A 483 -12.81 -10.20 -16.87
N GLU A 484 -13.95 -10.36 -17.55
CA GLU A 484 -14.06 -10.23 -19.02
C GLU A 484 -13.58 -8.85 -19.51
N LYS A 485 -13.81 -7.79 -18.71
CA LYS A 485 -13.41 -6.41 -19.03
C LYS A 485 -12.13 -5.96 -18.31
N CYS A 486 -11.83 -6.60 -17.19
CA CYS A 486 -10.73 -6.27 -16.28
C CYS A 486 -9.89 -7.53 -16.04
N PRO A 487 -9.02 -7.94 -16.99
CA PRO A 487 -8.36 -9.25 -16.95
C PRO A 487 -7.45 -9.50 -15.73
N TYR A 488 -6.98 -8.44 -15.07
CA TYR A 488 -6.16 -8.52 -13.85
C TYR A 488 -6.98 -8.34 -12.56
N SER A 489 -8.29 -8.59 -12.59
CA SER A 489 -9.18 -8.34 -11.46
C SER A 489 -9.25 -9.45 -10.42
N GLU A 490 -8.58 -10.58 -10.68
CA GLU A 490 -8.70 -11.80 -9.88
C GLU A 490 -7.32 -12.32 -9.50
N ILE A 491 -7.14 -12.64 -8.23
CA ILE A 491 -5.99 -13.41 -7.73
C ILE A 491 -6.18 -14.84 -8.22
N GLN A 492 -5.19 -15.42 -8.89
CA GLN A 492 -5.31 -16.71 -9.60
C GLN A 492 -4.92 -17.94 -8.75
N ASP A 493 -4.80 -17.76 -7.43
CA ASP A 493 -4.54 -18.83 -6.45
C ASP A 493 -5.74 -19.06 -5.53
N ASN A 494 -5.77 -20.24 -4.90
CA ASN A 494 -6.78 -20.59 -3.91
C ASN A 494 -6.57 -19.84 -2.58
N THR A 495 -7.38 -18.82 -2.34
CA THR A 495 -7.33 -17.94 -1.15
C THR A 495 -7.84 -18.59 0.13
N ILE A 496 -8.22 -19.87 0.09
CA ILE A 496 -8.62 -20.66 1.26
C ILE A 496 -7.90 -22.01 1.37
N GLY A 497 -6.95 -22.29 0.47
CA GLY A 497 -6.12 -23.49 0.54
C GLY A 497 -5.11 -23.45 1.69
N ASP A 498 -4.55 -24.59 2.04
CA ASP A 498 -3.52 -24.73 3.08
C ASP A 498 -2.23 -23.97 2.77
N SER A 499 -1.86 -23.90 1.49
CA SER A 499 -0.66 -23.22 0.99
C SER A 499 -0.76 -21.70 0.99
N LEU A 500 -1.89 -21.13 1.44
CA LEU A 500 -2.08 -19.69 1.48
C LEU A 500 -1.05 -19.00 2.37
N VAL A 501 -0.40 -17.98 1.81
CA VAL A 501 0.48 -17.06 2.55
C VAL A 501 -0.17 -15.67 2.53
N PRO A 502 -1.00 -15.31 3.55
CA PRO A 502 -1.77 -14.05 3.52
C PRO A 502 -0.91 -12.79 3.42
N ILE A 503 0.33 -12.83 3.91
CA ILE A 503 1.26 -11.70 3.82
C ILE A 503 1.60 -11.33 2.38
N ASP A 504 1.50 -12.23 1.40
CA ASP A 504 1.76 -11.88 0.00
C ASP A 504 0.72 -10.88 -0.55
N MET A 505 -0.55 -11.02 -0.13
CA MET A 505 -1.61 -10.03 -0.43
C MET A 505 -1.31 -8.67 0.19
N LEU A 506 -0.76 -8.67 1.41
CA LEU A 506 -0.37 -7.45 2.10
C LEU A 506 0.83 -6.79 1.41
N ARG A 507 1.85 -7.58 1.04
CA ARG A 507 3.04 -7.13 0.32
C ARG A 507 2.66 -6.48 -1.02
N LEU A 508 1.74 -7.07 -1.78
CA LEU A 508 1.22 -6.46 -3.00
C LEU A 508 0.68 -5.05 -2.75
N LYS A 509 -0.24 -4.89 -1.80
CA LYS A 509 -0.85 -3.58 -1.53
C LYS A 509 0.19 -2.57 -1.05
N LEU A 510 1.09 -3.03 -0.18
CA LEU A 510 2.11 -2.17 0.43
C LEU A 510 3.24 -1.80 -0.53
N SER A 511 3.51 -2.61 -1.56
CA SER A 511 4.42 -2.24 -2.65
C SER A 511 3.85 -1.09 -3.47
N PHE A 512 2.55 -1.09 -3.78
CA PHE A 512 1.86 0.04 -4.38
C PHE A 512 1.77 1.26 -3.45
N PHE A 513 1.70 1.07 -2.13
CA PHE A 513 1.82 2.20 -1.21
C PHE A 513 3.21 2.83 -1.31
N GLY A 514 4.23 2.02 -1.59
CA GLY A 514 5.63 2.39 -1.79
C GLY A 514 6.56 1.94 -0.67
N ALA A 515 6.13 0.98 0.15
CA ALA A 515 6.99 0.42 1.19
C ALA A 515 8.19 -0.31 0.59
N VAL A 516 9.35 -0.13 1.23
CA VAL A 516 10.64 -0.66 0.72
C VAL A 516 11.14 -1.90 1.46
N LYS A 517 10.97 -1.94 2.79
CA LYS A 517 11.41 -3.04 3.66
C LYS A 517 10.22 -3.65 4.36
N PHE A 518 9.87 -4.87 3.97
CA PHE A 518 8.81 -5.65 4.60
C PHE A 518 9.40 -6.46 5.75
N ASP A 519 8.82 -6.32 6.94
CA ASP A 519 9.27 -7.03 8.13
C ASP A 519 8.10 -7.85 8.71
N PRO A 520 7.85 -9.07 8.19
CA PRO A 520 6.82 -9.95 8.72
C PRO A 520 7.11 -10.31 10.17
N ARG A 521 6.09 -10.18 11.02
CA ARG A 521 6.16 -10.53 12.44
C ARG A 521 5.33 -11.76 12.77
N SER A 522 4.47 -12.17 11.84
CA SER A 522 3.94 -13.52 11.69
C SER A 522 3.53 -13.71 10.21
N ASP A 523 2.95 -14.88 9.91
CA ASP A 523 2.18 -15.21 8.71
C ASP A 523 0.93 -14.35 8.44
N LYS A 524 0.53 -13.46 9.37
CA LYS A 524 -0.73 -12.71 9.35
C LYS A 524 -0.56 -11.20 9.37
N TRP A 525 0.65 -10.70 9.62
CA TRP A 525 0.91 -9.27 9.64
C TRP A 525 2.39 -8.93 9.44
N LEU A 526 2.62 -7.74 8.91
CA LEU A 526 3.96 -7.23 8.63
C LEU A 526 4.10 -5.76 9.01
N ARG A 527 5.33 -5.38 9.34
CA ARG A 527 5.72 -4.02 9.68
C ARG A 527 6.43 -3.37 8.50
N ILE A 528 6.16 -2.09 8.30
CA ILE A 528 6.80 -1.24 7.29
C ILE A 528 7.10 0.14 7.86
N CYS A 529 7.95 0.88 7.17
CA CYS A 529 8.15 2.31 7.35
C CYS A 529 7.76 3.06 6.07
N MET A 530 6.87 4.05 6.18
CA MET A 530 6.45 4.90 5.06
C MET A 530 7.23 6.22 5.07
N PHE A 531 7.49 6.77 3.88
CA PHE A 531 8.20 8.05 3.68
C PHE A 531 9.62 8.11 4.28
N GLN A 532 10.23 6.96 4.56
CA GLN A 532 11.65 6.93 4.91
C GLN A 532 12.48 7.40 3.72
N GLY A 533 13.41 8.33 3.95
CA GLY A 533 14.22 8.99 2.92
C GLY A 533 13.51 10.16 2.23
N ALA A 534 12.19 10.27 2.32
CA ALA A 534 11.42 11.28 1.59
C ALA A 534 11.84 12.71 1.98
N PRO A 535 11.74 13.69 1.05
CA PRO A 535 12.00 15.10 1.36
C PRO A 535 11.13 15.58 2.52
N LEU A 536 11.59 16.60 3.25
CA LEU A 536 10.78 17.30 4.22
C LEU A 536 9.82 18.27 3.50
N PRO A 537 8.71 18.71 4.13
CA PRO A 537 7.75 19.60 3.49
C PRO A 537 8.38 20.89 2.94
N ASP A 538 9.37 21.45 3.64
CA ASP A 538 10.10 22.65 3.22
C ASP A 538 11.03 22.39 2.02
N ASP A 539 11.45 21.14 1.80
CA ASP A 539 12.32 20.74 0.69
C ASP A 539 11.54 20.35 -0.58
N LEU A 540 10.19 20.29 -0.53
CA LEU A 540 9.39 19.71 -1.60
C LEU A 540 9.61 20.37 -2.96
N LYS A 541 9.97 21.65 -3.02
CA LYS A 541 10.21 22.34 -4.30
C LYS A 541 11.49 21.85 -4.99
N ASN A 542 12.48 21.37 -4.25
CA ASN A 542 13.77 20.95 -4.77
C ASN A 542 14.29 19.69 -4.05
N TYR A 543 13.91 18.52 -4.57
CA TYR A 543 14.33 17.23 -4.03
C TYR A 543 14.82 16.30 -5.14
N ASP A 544 15.63 15.33 -4.72
CA ASP A 544 16.11 14.23 -5.55
C ASP A 544 15.10 13.07 -5.52
N ASP A 545 14.49 12.72 -6.67
CA ASP A 545 13.47 11.67 -6.78
C ASP A 545 13.98 10.25 -6.50
N HIS A 546 15.29 10.07 -6.33
CA HIS A 546 15.93 8.81 -5.90
C HIS A 546 16.03 8.67 -4.38
N TRP A 547 15.36 9.53 -3.62
CA TRP A 547 15.31 9.53 -2.17
C TRP A 547 14.95 8.17 -1.55
N VAL A 548 14.16 7.34 -2.24
CA VAL A 548 13.78 5.98 -1.81
C VAL A 548 14.98 5.02 -1.71
N TYR A 549 16.11 5.36 -2.33
CA TYR A 549 17.33 4.54 -2.36
C TYR A 549 18.46 5.13 -1.50
N LYS A 550 18.21 6.22 -0.77
CA LYS A 550 19.19 6.84 0.13
C LYS A 550 19.15 6.15 1.50
N ASN A 551 20.34 5.92 2.07
CA ASN A 551 20.53 5.34 3.40
C ASN A 551 20.92 6.40 4.42
#